data_AF-A0A2V5VCG8-F1
#
_entry.id   AF-A0A2V5VCG8-F1
#
_cell.length_a   1.000
_cell.length_b   1.000
_cell.length_c   1.000
_cell.angle_alpha   90.00
_cell.angle_beta   90.00
_cell.angle_gamma   90.00
#
_symmetry.space_group_name_H-M   'P 1'
#
loop_
_entity.id
_entity.type
_entity.pdbx_description
1 polymer ?
#
loop_
_entity_poly.entity_id
_entity_poly.type
_entity_poly.pdbx_seq_one_letter_code
_entity_poly.pdbx_strand_id
1 'polypeptide(L)'
;MISIATELAERVAKLDEPASGANPNDVQLDRLRTIFGSSFVVLPRFSAANATELQQALANSETIQNGDALQAVTWFQRAARVREGVARLNASLAYAEALGTGEQINLQVAQLPFAENDRWVALPLQPGRPLSASRFSLVVQAANSLDVTEPLTGVLIDEWVELVPNASETTGVVFQYDQPGTAPPQCILLAVPPDLDQPWNLWSLQQVLLETLDQALIRAVDPDSLNEVGHY
;
A
#
# COMPACT_ATOMS: atom_id res chain seq x y z
N MET A 1 33.35 25.80 -32.82
CA MET A 1 32.19 26.15 -31.98
C MET A 1 30.98 26.07 -32.90
N ILE A 2 30.17 25.02 -32.79
CA ILE A 2 28.97 24.87 -33.63
C ILE A 2 27.98 25.95 -33.20
N SER A 3 27.40 26.68 -34.15
CA SER A 3 26.39 27.70 -33.87
C SER A 3 25.11 27.03 -33.34
N ILE A 4 24.44 27.66 -32.38
CA ILE A 4 23.14 27.21 -31.85
C ILE A 4 22.14 26.93 -32.99
N ALA A 5 22.18 27.75 -34.05
CA ALA A 5 21.33 27.57 -35.23
C ALA A 5 21.64 26.28 -36.02
N THR A 6 22.92 25.90 -36.12
CA THR A 6 23.35 24.67 -36.81
C THR A 6 22.92 23.43 -36.02
N GLU A 7 23.14 23.44 -34.69
CA GLU A 7 22.70 22.35 -33.80
C GLU A 7 21.17 22.18 -33.83
N LEU A 8 20.42 23.28 -33.81
CA LEU A 8 18.96 23.25 -33.91
C LEU A 8 18.49 22.65 -35.24
N ALA A 9 19.09 23.07 -36.36
CA ALA A 9 18.76 22.55 -37.68
C ALA A 9 19.01 21.04 -37.79
N GLU A 10 20.13 20.55 -37.24
CA GLU A 10 20.42 19.12 -37.18
C GLU A 10 19.40 18.32 -36.36
N ARG A 11 18.92 18.89 -35.25
CA ARG A 11 17.90 18.23 -34.42
C ARG A 11 16.51 18.25 -35.06
N VAL A 12 16.15 19.32 -35.74
CA VAL A 12 14.90 19.39 -36.50
C VAL A 12 14.90 18.39 -37.66
N ALA A 13 16.04 18.15 -38.29
CA ALA A 13 16.18 17.14 -39.35
C ALA A 13 16.00 15.68 -38.86
N LYS A 14 16.07 15.44 -37.55
CA LYS A 14 15.85 14.11 -36.92
C LYS A 14 14.39 13.85 -36.55
N LEU A 15 13.47 14.77 -36.87
CA LEU A 15 12.05 14.58 -36.57
C LEU A 15 11.43 13.63 -37.60
N ASP A 16 11.05 12.44 -37.15
CA ASP A 16 10.34 11.47 -37.98
C ASP A 16 8.85 11.83 -38.16
N GLU A 17 8.24 11.28 -39.21
CA GLU A 17 6.78 11.30 -39.35
C GLU A 17 6.14 10.42 -38.25
N PRO A 18 5.07 10.91 -37.59
CA PRO A 18 4.44 10.15 -36.52
C PRO A 18 3.83 8.86 -37.07
N ALA A 19 4.04 7.76 -36.35
CA ALA A 19 3.41 6.49 -36.67
C ALA A 19 1.88 6.63 -36.69
N SER A 20 1.22 5.93 -37.62
CA SER A 20 -0.24 5.93 -37.73
C SER A 20 -0.86 5.41 -36.42
N GLY A 21 -1.76 6.18 -35.82
CA GLY A 21 -2.43 5.85 -34.56
C GLY A 21 -1.69 6.28 -33.28
N ALA A 22 -0.54 6.96 -33.40
CA ALA A 22 0.15 7.51 -32.23
C ALA A 22 -0.70 8.59 -31.55
N ASN A 23 -0.67 8.62 -30.20
CA ASN A 23 -1.29 9.68 -29.42
C ASN A 23 -0.66 11.03 -29.80
N PRO A 24 -1.45 12.02 -30.24
CA PRO A 24 -0.92 13.33 -30.64
C PRO A 24 -0.07 14.01 -29.57
N ASN A 25 -0.39 13.82 -28.28
CA ASN A 25 0.38 14.43 -27.19
C ASN A 25 1.78 13.81 -27.05
N ASP A 26 1.89 12.49 -27.16
CA ASP A 26 3.17 11.77 -27.05
C ASP A 26 4.09 12.15 -28.22
N VAL A 27 3.53 12.29 -29.42
CA VAL A 27 4.25 12.78 -30.60
C VAL A 27 4.84 14.17 -30.36
N GLN A 28 4.07 15.11 -29.80
CA GLN A 28 4.56 16.46 -29.55
C GLN A 28 5.63 16.48 -28.45
N LEU A 29 5.49 15.66 -27.40
CA LEU A 29 6.49 15.51 -26.34
C LEU A 29 7.83 15.01 -26.89
N ASP A 30 7.80 14.00 -27.75
CA ASP A 30 9.00 13.42 -28.35
C ASP A 30 9.70 14.39 -29.31
N ARG A 31 8.92 15.17 -30.08
CA ARG A 31 9.47 16.24 -30.93
C ARG A 31 10.18 17.30 -30.12
N LEU A 32 9.56 17.75 -29.01
CA LEU A 32 10.17 18.75 -28.13
C LEU A 32 11.46 18.22 -27.49
N ARG A 33 11.50 16.96 -27.04
CA ARG A 33 12.74 16.34 -26.53
C ARG A 33 13.80 16.16 -27.62
N THR A 34 13.41 15.87 -28.86
CA THR A 34 14.36 15.78 -29.99
C THR A 34 15.01 17.13 -30.28
N ILE A 35 14.22 18.22 -30.24
CA ILE A 35 14.69 19.58 -30.48
C ILE A 35 15.54 20.11 -29.31
N PHE A 36 15.02 20.06 -28.09
CA PHE A 36 15.63 20.69 -26.92
C PHE A 36 16.60 19.78 -26.16
N GLY A 37 16.66 18.49 -26.53
CA GLY A 37 17.49 17.47 -25.92
C GLY A 37 16.69 16.54 -25.01
N SER A 38 17.16 15.31 -24.84
CA SER A 38 16.47 14.26 -24.08
C SER A 38 16.22 14.61 -22.62
N SER A 39 17.03 15.49 -22.04
CA SER A 39 16.89 15.97 -20.66
C SER A 39 15.92 17.14 -20.51
N PHE A 40 15.32 17.63 -21.60
CA PHE A 40 14.36 18.72 -21.55
C PHE A 40 13.05 18.23 -20.93
N VAL A 41 12.67 18.85 -19.81
CA VAL A 41 11.42 18.54 -19.11
C VAL A 41 10.29 19.32 -19.78
N VAL A 42 9.42 18.59 -20.49
CA VAL A 42 8.19 19.14 -21.04
C VAL A 42 7.06 18.86 -20.05
N LEU A 43 6.31 19.90 -19.69
CA LEU A 43 5.11 19.76 -18.89
C LEU A 43 3.89 19.90 -19.83
N PRO A 44 3.22 18.77 -20.19
CA PRO A 44 2.06 18.83 -21.05
C PRO A 44 0.90 19.51 -20.32
N ARG A 45 0.07 20.22 -21.10
CA ARG A 45 -1.18 20.77 -20.57
C ARG A 45 -2.22 19.67 -20.47
N PHE A 46 -3.00 19.69 -19.40
CA PHE A 46 -4.12 18.78 -19.19
C PHE A 46 -5.32 19.53 -18.62
N SER A 47 -6.51 18.98 -18.76
CA SER A 47 -7.74 19.51 -18.16
C SER A 47 -8.29 18.50 -17.17
N ALA A 48 -8.77 18.96 -16.02
CA ALA A 48 -9.39 18.08 -15.03
C ALA A 48 -10.75 17.60 -15.56
N ALA A 49 -10.94 16.27 -15.62
CA ALA A 49 -12.20 15.69 -16.10
C ALA A 49 -13.40 16.06 -15.21
N ASN A 50 -13.16 16.28 -13.90
CA ASN A 50 -14.13 16.69 -12.90
C ASN A 50 -13.84 18.10 -12.35
N ALA A 51 -13.49 19.05 -13.23
CA ALA A 51 -13.06 20.40 -12.86
C ALA A 51 -14.01 21.11 -11.87
N THR A 52 -15.34 21.00 -12.05
CA THR A 52 -16.32 21.63 -11.16
C THR A 52 -16.23 21.11 -9.72
N GLU A 53 -16.14 19.79 -9.54
CA GLU A 53 -16.02 19.17 -8.22
C GLU A 53 -14.65 19.48 -7.60
N LEU A 54 -13.58 19.43 -8.40
CA LEU A 54 -12.23 19.77 -7.94
C LEU A 54 -12.15 21.24 -7.48
N GLN A 55 -12.79 22.16 -8.20
CA GLN A 55 -12.86 23.57 -7.83
C GLN A 55 -13.60 23.75 -6.49
N GLN A 56 -14.72 23.04 -6.30
CA GLN A 56 -15.45 23.04 -5.02
C GLN A 56 -14.60 22.50 -3.88
N ALA A 57 -13.86 21.40 -4.10
CA ALA A 57 -13.00 20.80 -3.10
C ALA A 57 -11.83 21.71 -2.71
N LEU A 58 -11.16 22.35 -3.67
CA LEU A 58 -10.10 23.33 -3.40
C LEU A 58 -10.62 24.57 -2.68
N ALA A 59 -11.79 25.08 -3.07
CA ALA A 59 -12.43 26.20 -2.38
C ALA A 59 -12.78 25.87 -0.92
N ASN A 60 -13.01 24.59 -0.60
CA ASN A 60 -13.31 24.11 0.75
C ASN A 60 -12.06 23.70 1.56
N SER A 61 -10.85 23.95 1.04
CA SER A 61 -9.57 23.51 1.62
C SER A 61 -9.40 23.91 3.09
N GLU A 62 -9.73 25.15 3.46
CA GLU A 62 -9.57 25.64 4.83
C GLU A 62 -10.63 25.00 5.77
N THR A 63 -11.87 24.83 5.31
CA THR A 63 -12.96 24.19 6.05
C THR A 63 -12.62 22.76 6.47
N ILE A 64 -12.15 21.93 5.52
CA ILE A 64 -11.80 20.53 5.79
C ILE A 64 -10.59 20.40 6.73
N GLN A 65 -9.81 21.47 6.87
CA GLN A 65 -8.70 21.61 7.80
C GLN A 65 -9.10 22.26 9.14
N ASN A 66 -10.40 22.32 9.47
CA ASN A 66 -10.93 22.97 10.68
C ASN A 66 -10.64 24.49 10.78
N GLY A 67 -10.51 25.18 9.66
CA GLY A 67 -10.18 26.62 9.68
C GLY A 67 -8.71 26.91 9.98
N ASP A 68 -7.82 25.92 9.82
CA ASP A 68 -6.38 26.06 10.07
C ASP A 68 -5.57 25.56 8.87
N ALA A 69 -5.17 26.49 8.00
CA ALA A 69 -4.34 26.18 6.83
C ALA A 69 -2.94 25.66 7.19
N LEU A 70 -2.47 25.81 8.43
CA LEU A 70 -1.18 25.26 8.87
C LEU A 70 -1.21 23.76 9.06
N GLN A 71 -2.40 23.14 9.04
CA GLN A 71 -2.53 21.69 9.06
C GLN A 71 -1.85 21.04 7.85
N ALA A 72 -2.08 21.54 6.63
CA ALA A 72 -1.42 21.06 5.42
C ALA A 72 0.10 21.24 5.50
N VAL A 73 0.56 22.37 6.04
CA VAL A 73 2.00 22.64 6.23
C VAL A 73 2.62 21.65 7.21
N THR A 74 1.97 21.39 8.34
CA THR A 74 2.44 20.44 9.35
C THR A 74 2.49 19.03 8.79
N TRP A 75 1.45 18.62 8.05
CA TRP A 75 1.42 17.33 7.36
C TRP A 75 2.56 17.21 6.34
N PHE A 76 2.76 18.23 5.50
CA PHE A 76 3.82 18.26 4.48
C PHE A 76 5.21 18.12 5.10
N GLN A 77 5.48 18.86 6.19
CA GLN A 77 6.74 18.77 6.92
C GLN A 77 6.99 17.40 7.56
N ARG A 78 5.93 16.71 7.99
CA ARG A 78 6.04 15.33 8.51
C ARG A 78 6.28 14.33 7.38
N ALA A 79 5.52 14.45 6.28
CA ALA A 79 5.69 13.62 5.10
C ALA A 79 7.11 13.75 4.52
N ALA A 80 7.68 14.96 4.46
CA ALA A 80 9.05 15.22 4.03
C ALA A 80 10.13 14.45 4.81
N ARG A 81 9.86 14.00 6.05
CA ARG A 81 10.82 13.19 6.82
C ARG A 81 10.91 11.74 6.39
N VAL A 82 9.86 11.24 5.74
CA VAL A 82 9.71 9.82 5.40
C VAL A 82 9.52 9.59 3.90
N ARG A 83 9.36 10.67 3.12
CA ARG A 83 9.16 10.65 1.66
C ARG A 83 10.19 11.51 0.96
N GLU A 84 11.06 10.88 0.16
CA GLU A 84 12.14 11.58 -0.54
C GLU A 84 11.63 12.62 -1.55
N GLY A 85 10.55 12.30 -2.29
CA GLY A 85 9.94 13.24 -3.24
C GLY A 85 9.48 14.54 -2.57
N VAL A 86 8.75 14.38 -1.46
CA VAL A 86 8.29 15.51 -0.62
C VAL A 86 9.47 16.26 0.01
N ALA A 87 10.52 15.54 0.45
CA ALA A 87 11.73 16.15 0.99
C ALA A 87 12.44 17.07 -0.02
N ARG A 88 12.54 16.64 -1.29
CA ARG A 88 13.14 17.44 -2.37
C ARG A 88 12.34 18.71 -2.65
N LEU A 89 11.01 18.63 -2.65
CA LEU A 89 10.17 19.82 -2.78
C LEU A 89 10.36 20.76 -1.58
N ASN A 90 10.36 20.23 -0.36
CA ASN A 90 10.56 21.02 0.86
C ASN A 90 11.91 21.76 0.85
N ALA A 91 12.99 21.09 0.46
CA ALA A 91 14.30 21.73 0.31
C ALA A 91 14.30 22.82 -0.77
N SER A 92 13.64 22.58 -1.89
CA SER A 92 13.53 23.55 -3.00
C SER A 92 12.80 24.82 -2.58
N LEU A 93 11.67 24.68 -1.85
CA LEU A 93 10.91 25.82 -1.33
C LEU A 93 11.71 26.58 -0.26
N ALA A 94 12.42 25.88 0.63
CA ALA A 94 13.29 26.52 1.61
C ALA A 94 14.43 27.33 0.96
N TYR A 95 15.03 26.82 -0.12
CA TYR A 95 16.03 27.57 -0.88
C TYR A 95 15.42 28.77 -1.62
N ALA A 96 14.23 28.62 -2.19
CA ALA A 96 13.53 29.72 -2.86
C ALA A 96 13.21 30.87 -1.89
N GLU A 97 12.82 30.54 -0.67
CA GLU A 97 12.60 31.50 0.42
C GLU A 97 13.91 32.17 0.86
N ALA A 98 14.97 31.38 1.09
CA ALA A 98 16.29 31.90 1.50
C ALA A 98 16.92 32.83 0.45
N LEU A 99 16.65 32.58 -0.84
CA LEU A 99 17.08 33.43 -1.96
C LEU A 99 16.18 34.64 -2.19
N GLY A 100 15.07 34.79 -1.44
CA GLY A 100 14.16 35.93 -1.56
C GLY A 100 13.42 36.00 -2.90
N THR A 101 13.13 34.84 -3.51
CA THR A 101 12.43 34.78 -4.80
C THR A 101 10.98 35.27 -4.74
N GLY A 102 10.41 35.37 -3.54
CA GLY A 102 9.00 35.69 -3.29
C GLY A 102 8.12 34.44 -3.25
N GLU A 103 8.63 33.28 -3.65
CA GLU A 103 7.92 32.00 -3.49
C GLU A 103 7.91 31.55 -2.03
N GLN A 104 6.73 31.11 -1.59
CA GLN A 104 6.47 30.65 -0.23
C GLN A 104 5.61 29.39 -0.27
N ILE A 105 5.61 28.63 0.83
CA ILE A 105 4.70 27.49 0.98
C ILE A 105 3.25 28.00 0.91
N ASN A 106 2.49 27.49 -0.06
CA ASN A 106 1.10 27.82 -0.30
C ASN A 106 0.35 26.53 -0.66
N LEU A 107 -0.01 25.77 0.37
CA LEU A 107 -0.64 24.46 0.19
C LEU A 107 -2.16 24.57 0.22
N GLN A 108 -2.80 24.07 -0.83
CA GLN A 108 -4.24 23.86 -0.90
C GLN A 108 -4.53 22.37 -0.91
N VAL A 109 -5.61 21.97 -0.22
CA VAL A 109 -6.03 20.58 -0.11
C VAL A 109 -7.38 20.42 -0.80
N ALA A 110 -7.44 19.51 -1.76
CA ALA A 110 -8.70 18.98 -2.28
C ALA A 110 -8.92 17.57 -1.74
N GLN A 111 -10.14 17.26 -1.32
CA GLN A 111 -10.55 15.91 -0.95
C GLN A 111 -11.78 15.52 -1.76
N LEU A 112 -11.69 14.35 -2.42
CA LEU A 112 -12.70 13.80 -3.31
C LEU A 112 -13.18 12.43 -2.80
N PRO A 113 -14.47 12.06 -3.04
CA PRO A 113 -15.52 12.93 -3.58
C PRO A 113 -15.87 14.07 -2.62
N PHE A 114 -16.30 15.21 -3.16
CA PHE A 114 -16.60 16.40 -2.37
C PHE A 114 -17.73 16.14 -1.37
N ALA A 115 -17.54 16.58 -0.13
CA ALA A 115 -18.57 16.60 0.90
C ALA A 115 -18.47 17.89 1.74
N GLU A 116 -19.59 18.53 2.00
CA GLU A 116 -19.64 19.86 2.64
C GLU A 116 -19.14 19.84 4.10
N ASN A 117 -19.51 18.79 4.85
CA ASN A 117 -19.12 18.62 6.26
C ASN A 117 -17.97 17.62 6.42
N ASP A 118 -17.07 17.56 5.45
CA ASP A 118 -15.95 16.62 5.46
C ASP A 118 -14.81 17.10 6.37
N ARG A 119 -13.95 16.15 6.74
CA ARG A 119 -12.69 16.42 7.42
C ARG A 119 -11.58 15.85 6.56
N TRP A 120 -10.49 16.60 6.42
CA TRP A 120 -9.34 16.11 5.70
C TRP A 120 -8.81 14.82 6.34
N VAL A 121 -8.68 13.76 5.54
CA VAL A 121 -8.36 12.40 5.98
C VAL A 121 -6.96 12.30 6.61
N ALA A 122 -6.07 13.22 6.27
CA ALA A 122 -4.72 13.27 6.84
C ALA A 122 -4.68 13.84 8.27
N LEU A 123 -5.81 14.31 8.80
CA LEU A 123 -5.95 14.75 10.18
C LEU A 123 -6.41 13.60 11.09
N PRO A 124 -6.14 13.69 12.41
CA PRO A 124 -6.71 12.76 13.36
C PRO A 124 -8.23 12.66 13.20
N LEU A 125 -8.73 11.43 13.10
CA LEU A 125 -10.16 11.15 13.01
C LEU A 125 -10.89 11.64 14.26
N GLN A 126 -12.09 12.19 14.06
CA GLN A 126 -12.93 12.60 15.19
C GLN A 126 -13.56 11.38 15.86
N PRO A 127 -13.61 11.34 17.20
CA PRO A 127 -14.35 10.29 17.92
C PRO A 127 -15.80 10.21 17.43
N GLY A 128 -16.28 9.01 17.15
CA GLY A 128 -17.65 8.77 16.68
C GLY A 128 -17.92 9.13 15.21
N ARG A 129 -16.90 9.55 14.45
CA ARG A 129 -16.99 9.78 13.00
C ARG A 129 -15.93 8.95 12.24
N PRO A 130 -16.16 7.64 12.03
CA PRO A 130 -15.26 6.83 11.22
C PRO A 130 -15.28 7.29 9.76
N LEU A 131 -14.21 6.98 9.03
CA LEU A 131 -14.20 7.14 7.58
C LEU A 131 -15.20 6.16 6.97
N SER A 132 -16.24 6.70 6.33
CA SER A 132 -17.32 5.90 5.73
C SER A 132 -17.03 5.46 4.29
N ALA A 133 -16.01 6.03 3.64
CA ALA A 133 -15.64 5.75 2.27
C ALA A 133 -14.16 6.06 2.02
N SER A 134 -13.60 5.45 0.96
CA SER A 134 -12.28 5.80 0.44
C SER A 134 -12.25 7.27 0.02
N ARG A 135 -11.15 7.95 0.34
CA ARG A 135 -10.92 9.35 -0.02
C ARG A 135 -9.72 9.45 -0.93
N PHE A 136 -9.82 10.30 -1.94
CA PHE A 136 -8.68 10.78 -2.71
C PHE A 136 -8.34 12.18 -2.21
N SER A 137 -7.12 12.39 -1.73
CA SER A 137 -6.67 13.70 -1.28
C SER A 137 -5.51 14.18 -2.14
N LEU A 138 -5.65 15.40 -2.65
CA LEU A 138 -4.65 16.09 -3.44
C LEU A 138 -4.17 17.31 -2.65
N VAL A 139 -2.86 17.38 -2.40
CA VAL A 139 -2.22 18.55 -1.79
C VAL A 139 -1.41 19.25 -2.87
N VAL A 140 -1.76 20.51 -3.13
CA VAL A 140 -1.20 21.30 -4.23
C VAL A 140 -0.41 22.47 -3.65
N GLN A 141 0.87 22.56 -3.99
CA GLN A 141 1.61 23.82 -3.88
C GLN A 141 1.12 24.73 -5.01
N ALA A 142 0.19 25.63 -4.68
CA ALA A 142 -0.52 26.44 -5.66
C ALA A 142 0.23 27.76 -5.94
N ALA A 143 0.20 28.19 -7.21
CA ALA A 143 0.43 29.59 -7.53
C ALA A 143 -0.68 30.45 -6.89
N ASN A 144 -0.44 31.76 -6.75
CA ASN A 144 -1.39 32.68 -6.11
C ASN A 144 -2.81 32.64 -6.72
N SER A 145 -2.95 32.23 -7.98
CA SER A 145 -4.24 31.94 -8.60
C SER A 145 -4.20 30.57 -9.30
N LEU A 146 -4.96 29.60 -8.79
CA LEU A 146 -5.18 28.30 -9.41
C LEU A 146 -6.63 28.18 -9.89
N ASP A 147 -6.83 28.19 -11.20
CA ASP A 147 -8.12 27.91 -11.82
C ASP A 147 -8.08 26.54 -12.51
N VAL A 148 -8.76 25.57 -11.91
CA VAL A 148 -8.81 24.18 -12.41
C VAL A 148 -9.80 23.97 -13.55
N THR A 149 -10.53 25.01 -13.94
CA THR A 149 -11.41 24.98 -15.13
C THR A 149 -10.64 25.27 -16.43
N GLU A 150 -9.46 25.87 -16.31
CA GLU A 150 -8.54 26.13 -17.42
C GLU A 150 -7.51 25.00 -17.60
N PRO A 151 -6.83 24.91 -18.76
CA PRO A 151 -5.75 23.95 -18.95
C PRO A 151 -4.61 24.14 -17.93
N LEU A 152 -4.34 23.10 -17.17
CA LEU A 152 -3.34 23.03 -16.12
C LEU A 152 -2.02 22.45 -16.62
N THR A 153 -0.95 22.78 -15.90
CA THR A 153 0.35 22.14 -16.02
C THR A 153 0.93 22.00 -14.62
N GLY A 154 1.65 20.92 -14.36
CA GLY A 154 2.18 20.68 -13.02
C GLY A 154 3.16 19.52 -12.97
N VAL A 155 3.78 19.36 -11.81
CA VAL A 155 4.70 18.27 -11.50
C VAL A 155 4.09 17.44 -10.38
N LEU A 156 3.92 16.15 -10.62
CA LEU A 156 3.60 15.21 -9.55
C LEU A 156 4.87 14.94 -8.74
N ILE A 157 4.82 15.22 -7.44
CA ILE A 157 5.98 15.14 -6.55
C ILE A 157 6.10 13.77 -5.90
N ASP A 158 4.98 13.25 -5.41
CA ASP A 158 4.86 11.94 -4.79
C ASP A 158 3.37 11.53 -4.83
N GLU A 159 3.12 10.22 -4.83
CA GLU A 159 1.78 9.62 -4.82
C GLU A 159 1.82 8.37 -3.94
N TRP A 160 0.78 8.18 -3.13
CA TRP A 160 0.64 6.93 -2.39
C TRP A 160 -0.79 6.63 -1.99
N VAL A 161 -1.02 5.35 -1.75
CA VAL A 161 -2.24 4.82 -1.16
C VAL A 161 -1.94 4.44 0.29
N GLU A 162 -2.83 4.83 1.20
CA GLU A 162 -2.76 4.47 2.60
C GLU A 162 -4.01 3.66 2.99
N LEU A 163 -3.80 2.53 3.65
CA LEU A 163 -4.88 1.74 4.21
C LEU A 163 -5.16 2.26 5.62
N VAL A 164 -6.34 2.85 5.82
CA VAL A 164 -6.80 3.27 7.15
C VAL A 164 -7.61 2.12 7.77
N PRO A 165 -7.14 1.50 8.86
CA PRO A 165 -7.89 0.44 9.53
C PRO A 165 -9.20 0.97 10.14
N ASN A 166 -10.20 0.10 10.30
CA ASN A 166 -11.38 0.49 11.07
C ASN A 166 -11.01 0.70 12.54
N ALA A 167 -11.77 1.56 13.22
CA ALA A 167 -11.59 1.82 14.65
C ALA A 167 -11.84 0.56 15.51
N SER A 168 -12.61 -0.39 14.99
CA SER A 168 -12.87 -1.69 15.59
C SER A 168 -12.91 -2.74 14.49
N GLU A 169 -12.20 -3.84 14.71
CA GLU A 169 -12.21 -5.01 13.84
C GLU A 169 -12.60 -6.23 14.66
N THR A 170 -13.45 -7.10 14.11
CA THR A 170 -13.73 -8.39 14.73
C THR A 170 -12.56 -9.32 14.42
N THR A 171 -11.66 -9.49 15.38
CA THR A 171 -10.50 -10.39 15.25
C THR A 171 -10.69 -11.66 16.08
N GLY A 172 -10.18 -12.79 15.57
CA GLY A 172 -10.09 -14.05 16.30
C GLY A 172 -8.65 -14.28 16.73
N VAL A 173 -8.41 -14.48 18.01
CA VAL A 173 -7.10 -14.88 18.52
C VAL A 173 -7.11 -16.39 18.73
N VAL A 174 -6.30 -17.13 17.98
CA VAL A 174 -6.04 -18.55 18.22
C VAL A 174 -4.63 -18.68 18.78
N PHE A 175 -4.51 -19.22 19.98
CA PHE A 175 -3.23 -19.63 20.55
C PHE A 175 -3.22 -21.16 20.64
N GLN A 176 -2.19 -21.78 20.09
CA GLN A 176 -1.91 -23.19 20.29
C GLN A 176 -1.30 -23.33 21.69
N TYR A 177 -2.08 -23.81 22.65
CA TYR A 177 -1.58 -24.14 23.98
C TYR A 177 -0.98 -25.55 23.93
N ASP A 178 0.35 -25.65 23.88
CA ASP A 178 1.07 -26.92 24.01
C ASP A 178 1.17 -27.27 25.50
N GLN A 179 0.18 -28.02 25.98
CA GLN A 179 0.18 -28.53 27.36
C GLN A 179 1.33 -29.55 27.50
N PRO A 180 2.18 -29.47 28.54
CA PRO A 180 3.27 -30.43 28.72
C PRO A 180 2.73 -31.87 28.81
N GLY A 181 3.09 -32.71 27.84
CA GLY A 181 2.61 -34.09 27.66
C GLY A 181 3.14 -35.12 28.66
N THR A 182 3.52 -34.73 29.88
CA THR A 182 4.09 -35.62 30.90
C THR A 182 3.18 -35.82 32.11
N ALA A 183 1.91 -36.17 31.85
CA ALA A 183 1.10 -36.91 32.82
C ALA A 183 1.27 -38.42 32.54
N PRO A 184 1.55 -39.28 33.54
CA PRO A 184 1.57 -40.72 33.31
C PRO A 184 0.19 -41.15 32.80
N PRO A 185 0.08 -41.77 31.61
CA PRO A 185 -1.21 -42.14 31.07
C PRO A 185 -1.82 -43.21 31.99
N GLN A 186 -3.02 -42.93 32.51
CA GLN A 186 -3.85 -43.93 33.15
C GLN A 186 -4.34 -44.89 32.04
N CYS A 187 -3.52 -45.87 31.67
CA CYS A 187 -3.90 -46.86 30.66
C CYS A 187 -4.72 -47.97 31.31
N ILE A 188 -5.90 -48.24 30.76
CA ILE A 188 -6.74 -49.39 31.09
C ILE A 188 -6.65 -50.38 29.94
N LEU A 189 -6.27 -51.63 30.22
CA LEU A 189 -6.35 -52.72 29.26
C LEU A 189 -7.76 -53.33 29.33
N LEU A 190 -8.57 -53.14 28.29
CA LEU A 190 -9.84 -53.82 28.13
C LEU A 190 -9.65 -55.08 27.29
N ALA A 191 -9.54 -56.24 27.94
CA ALA A 191 -9.43 -57.52 27.26
C ALA A 191 -10.80 -58.00 26.74
N VAL A 192 -10.88 -58.34 25.45
CA VAL A 192 -12.06 -58.93 24.80
C VAL A 192 -11.75 -60.39 24.47
N PRO A 193 -12.65 -61.34 24.73
CA PRO A 193 -12.39 -62.74 24.42
C PRO A 193 -12.27 -62.93 22.90
N PRO A 194 -11.27 -63.70 22.43
CA PRO A 194 -11.03 -63.89 21.00
C PRO A 194 -12.11 -64.72 20.30
N ASP A 195 -12.84 -65.53 21.06
CA ASP A 195 -14.01 -66.30 20.64
C ASP A 195 -15.18 -65.94 21.58
N LEU A 196 -16.27 -65.41 21.01
CA LEU A 196 -17.43 -64.96 21.76
C LEU A 196 -18.32 -66.12 22.24
N ASP A 197 -18.17 -67.30 21.66
CA ASP A 197 -18.96 -68.48 21.99
C ASP A 197 -18.32 -69.34 23.10
N GLN A 198 -17.13 -68.97 23.57
CA GLN A 198 -16.41 -69.67 24.65
C GLN A 198 -16.23 -68.80 25.91
N PRO A 199 -16.36 -69.39 27.12
CA PRO A 199 -16.07 -68.67 28.34
C PRO A 199 -14.57 -68.38 28.48
N TRP A 200 -14.23 -67.32 29.20
CA TRP A 200 -12.85 -67.00 29.54
C TRP A 200 -12.16 -68.17 30.23
N ASN A 201 -10.94 -68.46 29.78
CA ASN A 201 -10.01 -69.30 30.51
C ASN A 201 -8.71 -68.55 30.75
N LEU A 202 -7.92 -69.01 31.73
CA LEU A 202 -6.71 -68.32 32.14
C LEU A 202 -5.67 -68.25 31.01
N TRP A 203 -5.63 -69.28 30.16
CA TRP A 203 -4.72 -69.34 29.03
C TRP A 203 -5.07 -68.29 27.96
N SER A 204 -6.35 -68.13 27.61
CA SER A 204 -6.78 -67.15 26.61
C SER A 204 -6.56 -65.72 27.09
N LEU A 205 -6.76 -65.43 28.39
CA LEU A 205 -6.45 -64.12 28.97
C LEU A 205 -4.95 -63.82 28.95
N GLN A 206 -4.12 -64.82 29.27
CA GLN A 206 -2.66 -64.69 29.18
C GLN A 206 -2.21 -64.39 27.74
N GLN A 207 -2.78 -65.06 26.74
CA GLN A 207 -2.45 -64.80 25.34
C GLN A 207 -2.81 -63.38 24.93
N VAL A 208 -4.01 -62.89 25.29
CA VAL A 208 -4.44 -61.51 25.00
C VAL A 208 -3.50 -60.49 25.65
N LEU A 209 -3.02 -60.74 26.88
CA LEU A 209 -2.06 -59.87 27.54
C LEU A 209 -0.71 -59.83 26.81
N LEU A 210 -0.16 -61.00 26.48
CA LEU A 210 1.12 -61.11 25.79
C LEU A 210 1.07 -60.46 24.40
N GLU A 211 0.04 -60.74 23.63
CA GLU A 211 -0.19 -60.10 22.33
C GLU A 211 -0.34 -58.59 22.46
N THR A 212 -1.04 -58.10 23.50
CA THR A 212 -1.17 -56.65 23.71
C THR A 212 0.17 -55.99 24.05
N LEU A 213 1.03 -56.66 24.82
CA LEU A 213 2.38 -56.17 25.13
C LEU A 213 3.26 -56.12 23.86
N ASP A 214 3.20 -57.16 23.03
CA ASP A 214 3.92 -57.18 21.75
C ASP A 214 3.43 -56.07 20.81
N GLN A 215 2.12 -55.88 20.71
CA GLN A 215 1.52 -54.80 19.91
C GLN A 215 1.82 -53.41 20.47
N ALA A 216 1.94 -53.26 21.79
CA ALA A 216 2.34 -52.00 22.41
C ALA A 216 3.79 -51.62 22.03
N LEU A 217 4.69 -52.62 21.96
CA LEU A 217 6.06 -52.42 21.49
C LEU A 217 6.11 -52.06 20.00
N ILE A 218 5.30 -52.71 19.15
CA ILE A 218 5.22 -52.39 17.72
C ILE A 218 4.70 -50.96 17.50
N ARG A 219 3.69 -50.52 18.27
CA ARG A 219 3.14 -49.15 18.17
C ARG A 219 4.09 -48.06 18.70
N ALA A 220 5.11 -48.43 19.46
CA ALA A 220 6.13 -47.50 19.92
C ALA A 220 7.23 -47.24 18.87
N VAL A 221 7.20 -47.95 17.74
CA VAL A 221 8.08 -47.70 16.60
C VAL A 221 7.57 -46.47 15.85
N ASP A 222 8.40 -45.44 15.77
CA ASP A 222 8.10 -44.22 15.04
C ASP A 222 8.35 -44.37 13.52
N PRO A 223 7.76 -43.50 12.68
CA PRO A 223 7.94 -43.55 11.23
C PRO A 223 9.38 -43.40 10.75
N ASP A 224 10.24 -42.68 11.48
CA ASP A 224 11.64 -42.48 11.11
C ASP A 224 12.47 -43.76 11.37
N SER A 225 12.11 -44.54 12.40
CA SER A 225 12.66 -45.87 12.69
C SER A 225 12.29 -46.94 11.65
N LEU A 226 11.27 -46.70 10.81
CA LEU A 226 10.82 -47.63 9.75
C LEU A 226 11.56 -47.44 8.41
N ASN A 227 12.34 -46.37 8.24
CA ASN A 227 13.10 -46.11 7.00
C ASN A 227 14.17 -47.18 6.70
N GLU A 228 14.68 -47.89 7.70
CA GLU A 228 15.69 -48.94 7.52
C GLU A 228 15.14 -50.30 7.07
N VAL A 229 13.81 -50.53 7.17
CA VAL A 229 13.18 -51.86 6.94
C VAL A 229 12.28 -51.93 5.71
N GLY A 230 12.18 -50.86 4.92
CA GLY A 230 11.58 -50.88 3.58
C GLY A 230 10.12 -50.44 3.54
N HIS A 231 9.84 -49.59 2.56
CA HIS A 231 8.61 -48.80 2.37
C HIS A 231 7.31 -49.63 2.31
N TYR A 232 6.25 -49.08 2.93
CA TYR A 232 4.84 -49.30 2.56
C TYR A 232 4.27 -48.02 1.94
#